data_AF-A0A7Y4A6C6-F1
#
_entry.id   AF-A0A7Y4A6C6-F1
#
_cell.length_a   1.000
_cell.length_b   1.000
_cell.length_c   1.000
_cell.angle_alpha   90.00
_cell.angle_beta   90.00
_cell.angle_gamma   90.00
#
_symmetry.space_group_name_H-M   'P 1'
#
loop_
_entity.id
_entity.type
_entity.pdbx_description
1 polymer ?
#
loop_
_entity_poly.entity_id
_entity_poly.type
_entity_poly.pdbx_seq_one_letter_code
_entity_poly.pdbx_strand_id
1 'polypeptide(L)'
;MLSPQSKVKVQGAGRFLSNMVMPNIAAFIAWGLIAALFIPTGWMPNAQLAELSEPMITYLIPLLIGYSGGRLVAGERGAVVGAVTTMGLIAGSEIPMLMGAMVAGPCSALVIKKFDELIAGKVKSGFEMLVNNFSAGIVGMLGAILALYFVGPAITVLSAMLSAGIEALIASETLAFVSILIEPAKILFLNNAINHGIFSPLGIQQAKEVGQSIFFLLESNPGPGLGVLLAYIATSRGRVQQTAAGATIIHLFGGIQEVYFPYVLMKPRLLLALIAGGMSGIYVLGLFEAGLVAPASPGSIIAIMLLTPKASLVGVIASVVVSTLVSFVIATALLRRESAQQEKKQASKANLTESKSKTFEYSTVETTMRQLVTAEHVCLNIEASDKQQVITQLGNRLVELGHVEPAYVEEMHKRETLLSTYLGESIALPHGMVGGKQHVISDGVVFGQVPAGVKWGNEPSDVAKIVVAVAAKGDRHIQIISSISSALDDDAVLERLKSTTDVEEVLNVLNGKVH
;
A
#
# COMPACT_ATOMS: atom_id res chain seq x y z
N MET A 1 9.01 -19.90 5.03
CA MET A 1 8.34 -19.05 4.01
C MET A 1 6.90 -19.52 3.86
N LEU A 2 5.93 -18.61 3.86
CA LEU A 2 4.51 -18.93 3.65
C LEU A 2 4.28 -19.54 2.25
N SER A 3 3.38 -20.51 2.14
CA SER A 3 2.96 -21.06 0.84
C SER A 3 2.34 -19.97 -0.05
N PRO A 4 2.40 -20.09 -1.39
CA PRO A 4 1.77 -19.12 -2.30
C PRO A 4 0.29 -18.87 -1.99
N GLN A 5 -0.48 -19.92 -1.66
CA GLN A 5 -1.88 -19.80 -1.27
C GLN A 5 -2.07 -19.08 0.08
N SER A 6 -1.18 -19.34 1.05
CA SER A 6 -1.19 -18.63 2.34
C SER A 6 -0.88 -17.15 2.16
N LYS A 7 0.05 -16.79 1.26
CA LYS A 7 0.35 -15.38 0.94
C LYS A 7 -0.86 -14.66 0.36
N VAL A 8 -1.56 -15.27 -0.59
CA VAL A 8 -2.77 -14.70 -1.20
C VAL A 8 -3.88 -14.50 -0.15
N LYS A 9 -4.06 -15.46 0.77
CA LYS A 9 -5.04 -15.33 1.85
C LYS A 9 -4.70 -14.20 2.83
N VAL A 10 -3.44 -14.10 3.25
CA VAL A 10 -2.98 -13.03 4.16
C VAL A 10 -3.10 -11.65 3.51
N GLN A 11 -2.70 -11.52 2.24
CA GLN A 11 -2.85 -10.28 1.48
C GLN A 11 -4.32 -9.92 1.25
N GLY A 12 -5.17 -10.91 0.97
CA GLY A 12 -6.61 -10.73 0.85
C GLY A 12 -7.26 -10.21 2.13
N ALA A 13 -6.89 -10.79 3.28
CA ALA A 13 -7.34 -10.31 4.59
C ALA A 13 -6.86 -8.88 4.87
N GLY A 14 -5.59 -8.57 4.59
CA GLY A 14 -5.05 -7.22 4.76
C GLY A 14 -5.73 -6.17 3.87
N ARG A 15 -6.02 -6.52 2.61
CA ARG A 15 -6.76 -5.66 1.68
C ARG A 15 -8.20 -5.42 2.16
N PHE A 16 -8.86 -6.47 2.67
CA PHE A 16 -10.20 -6.33 3.24
C PHE A 16 -10.22 -5.34 4.40
N LEU A 17 -9.34 -5.51 5.39
CA LEU A 17 -9.22 -4.60 6.53
C LEU A 17 -8.90 -3.15 6.10
N SER A 18 -7.99 -3.00 5.14
CA SER A 18 -7.62 -1.67 4.61
C SER A 18 -8.81 -0.99 3.94
N ASN A 19 -9.61 -1.74 3.16
CA ASN A 19 -10.80 -1.21 2.49
C ASN A 19 -11.91 -0.79 3.46
N MET A 20 -11.86 -1.23 4.72
CA MET A 20 -12.78 -0.75 5.76
C MET A 20 -12.36 0.61 6.33
N VAL A 21 -11.07 0.91 6.32
CA VAL A 21 -10.51 2.12 6.95
C VAL A 21 -10.27 3.23 5.93
N MET A 22 -9.74 2.89 4.75
CA MET A 22 -9.33 3.86 3.72
C MET A 22 -10.44 4.85 3.31
N PRO A 23 -11.70 4.44 3.06
CA PRO A 23 -12.77 5.38 2.72
C PRO A 23 -13.06 6.41 3.82
N ASN A 24 -12.62 6.13 5.05
CA ASN A 24 -12.89 6.91 6.25
C ASN A 24 -11.68 7.71 6.73
N ILE A 25 -10.55 7.72 5.99
CA ILE A 25 -9.32 8.43 6.37
C ILE A 25 -9.58 9.91 6.67
N ALA A 26 -10.50 10.56 5.94
CA ALA A 26 -10.86 11.96 6.22
C ALA A 26 -11.38 12.17 7.65
N ALA A 27 -12.11 11.20 8.22
CA ALA A 27 -12.58 11.27 9.61
C ALA A 27 -11.42 11.12 10.61
N PHE A 28 -10.45 10.24 10.31
CA PHE A 28 -9.22 10.12 11.11
C PHE A 28 -8.38 11.40 11.07
N ILE A 29 -8.23 12.01 9.89
CA ILE A 29 -7.49 13.28 9.75
C ILE A 29 -8.19 14.39 10.52
N ALA A 30 -9.51 14.53 10.35
CA ALA A 30 -10.28 15.56 11.06
C ALA A 30 -10.15 15.41 12.58
N TRP A 31 -10.31 14.18 13.09
CA TRP A 31 -10.09 13.90 14.50
C TRP A 31 -8.65 14.18 14.93
N GLY A 32 -7.65 13.72 14.16
CA GLY A 32 -6.24 13.93 14.46
C GLY A 32 -5.85 15.40 14.51
N LEU A 33 -6.42 16.25 13.66
CA LEU A 33 -6.22 17.71 13.70
C LEU A 33 -6.85 18.33 14.95
N ILE A 34 -8.07 17.93 15.30
CA ILE A 34 -8.72 18.38 16.54
C ILE A 34 -7.87 17.97 17.76
N ALA A 35 -7.41 16.72 17.77
CA ALA A 35 -6.52 16.20 18.80
C ALA A 35 -5.23 17.02 18.88
N ALA A 36 -4.52 17.20 17.77
CA ALA A 36 -3.25 17.91 17.73
C ALA A 36 -3.37 19.39 18.11
N LEU A 37 -4.47 20.04 17.76
CA LEU A 37 -4.62 21.47 18.03
C LEU A 37 -5.18 21.73 19.42
N PHE A 38 -6.30 21.12 19.79
CA PHE A 38 -7.17 21.67 20.83
C PHE A 38 -7.18 20.91 22.16
N ILE A 39 -6.74 19.65 22.21
CA ILE A 39 -6.68 18.91 23.48
C ILE A 39 -5.65 19.56 24.43
N PRO A 40 -5.63 19.21 25.74
CA PRO A 40 -4.73 19.83 26.71
C PRO A 40 -3.24 19.75 26.32
N THR A 41 -2.81 18.68 25.66
CA THR A 41 -1.44 18.48 25.17
C THR A 41 -1.18 19.05 23.77
N GLY A 42 -2.21 19.61 23.14
CA GLY A 42 -2.17 20.13 21.77
C GLY A 42 -1.42 21.46 21.62
N TRP A 43 -1.30 21.90 20.36
CA TRP A 43 -0.56 23.10 20.00
C TRP A 43 -1.24 24.39 20.47
N MET A 44 -2.58 24.43 20.43
CA MET A 44 -3.46 25.55 20.78
C MET A 44 -4.63 25.06 21.65
N PRO A 45 -4.40 24.66 22.92
CA PRO A 45 -5.43 24.05 23.75
C PRO A 45 -6.68 24.91 23.88
N ASN A 46 -7.85 24.31 23.71
CA ASN A 46 -9.16 24.94 23.85
C ASN A 46 -10.18 23.91 24.36
N ALA A 47 -10.69 24.11 25.57
CA ALA A 47 -11.57 23.14 26.24
C ALA A 47 -12.83 22.81 25.40
N GLN A 48 -13.49 23.83 24.84
CA GLN A 48 -14.72 23.63 24.08
C GLN A 48 -14.50 22.92 22.75
N LEU A 49 -13.40 23.22 22.04
CA LEU A 49 -13.07 22.53 20.79
C LEU A 49 -12.51 21.12 21.03
N ALA A 50 -11.86 20.90 22.17
CA ALA A 50 -11.36 19.57 22.56
C ALA A 50 -12.49 18.56 22.80
N GLU A 51 -13.67 19.02 23.23
CA GLU A 51 -14.86 18.17 23.42
C GLU A 51 -15.31 17.45 22.14
N LEU A 52 -14.92 17.93 20.95
CA LEU A 52 -15.18 17.23 19.69
C LEU A 52 -14.37 15.94 19.54
N SER A 53 -13.23 15.81 20.21
CA SER A 53 -12.31 14.68 20.04
C SER A 53 -12.95 13.37 20.47
N GLU A 54 -13.58 13.35 21.65
CA GLU A 54 -14.09 12.12 22.26
C GLU A 54 -15.26 11.49 21.47
N PRO A 55 -16.29 12.25 21.04
CA PRO A 55 -17.35 11.69 20.22
C PRO A 55 -16.85 11.16 18.86
N MET A 56 -15.80 11.75 18.30
CA MET A 56 -15.25 11.30 17.02
C MET A 56 -14.59 9.92 17.14
N ILE A 57 -13.76 9.69 18.16
CA ILE A 57 -13.12 8.38 18.37
C ILE A 57 -14.06 7.32 18.91
N THR A 58 -15.04 7.72 19.72
CA THR A 58 -15.93 6.77 20.40
C THR A 58 -17.10 6.34 19.50
N TYR A 59 -17.65 7.28 18.72
CA TYR A 59 -18.83 7.03 17.88
C TYR A 59 -18.52 7.09 16.40
N LEU A 60 -18.05 8.24 15.90
CA LEU A 60 -17.97 8.50 14.45
C LEU A 60 -17.09 7.46 13.73
N ILE A 61 -15.84 7.30 14.18
CA ILE A 61 -14.87 6.45 13.49
C ILE A 61 -15.27 4.96 13.57
N PRO A 62 -15.60 4.38 14.74
CA PRO A 62 -16.05 2.99 14.79
C PRO A 62 -17.30 2.74 13.93
N LEU A 63 -18.29 3.63 13.97
CA LEU A 63 -19.51 3.49 13.14
C LEU A 63 -19.19 3.49 11.65
N LEU A 64 -18.31 4.38 11.19
CA LEU A 64 -17.86 4.44 9.80
C LEU A 64 -17.14 3.17 9.36
N ILE A 65 -16.31 2.59 10.22
CA ILE A 65 -15.61 1.33 9.97
C ILE A 65 -16.62 0.17 9.88
N GLY A 66 -17.53 0.07 10.85
CA GLY A 66 -18.57 -0.96 10.86
C GLY A 66 -19.48 -0.87 9.64
N TYR A 67 -19.83 0.35 9.24
CA TYR A 67 -20.58 0.66 8.04
C TYR A 67 -19.82 0.24 6.77
N SER A 68 -18.55 0.59 6.65
CA SER A 68 -17.72 0.25 5.49
C SER A 68 -17.47 -1.26 5.39
N GLY A 69 -17.21 -1.92 6.51
CA GLY A 69 -17.09 -3.38 6.60
C GLY A 69 -18.37 -4.10 6.20
N GLY A 70 -19.51 -3.62 6.69
CA GLY A 70 -20.79 -4.16 6.30
C GLY A 70 -21.07 -3.97 4.80
N ARG A 71 -20.72 -2.80 4.26
CA ARG A 71 -20.85 -2.48 2.83
C ARG A 71 -20.07 -3.44 1.95
N LEU A 72 -18.83 -3.74 2.32
CA LEU A 72 -17.97 -4.65 1.56
C LEU A 72 -18.55 -6.07 1.45
N VAL A 73 -19.41 -6.47 2.39
CA VAL A 73 -20.02 -7.80 2.42
C VAL A 73 -21.36 -7.86 1.69
N ALA A 74 -22.24 -6.89 1.96
CA ALA A 74 -23.65 -6.93 1.53
C ALA A 74 -24.20 -5.59 1.00
N GLY A 75 -23.33 -4.73 0.46
CA GLY A 75 -23.72 -3.43 -0.10
C GLY A 75 -24.36 -2.51 0.93
N GLU A 76 -25.22 -1.58 0.50
CA GLU A 76 -25.82 -0.58 1.40
C GLU A 76 -26.58 -1.18 2.58
N ARG A 77 -27.25 -2.32 2.40
CA ARG A 77 -27.98 -2.99 3.48
C ARG A 77 -27.03 -3.54 4.53
N GLY A 78 -25.94 -4.17 4.09
CA GLY A 78 -24.85 -4.57 4.97
C GLY A 78 -24.25 -3.39 5.72
N ALA A 79 -24.12 -2.24 5.05
CA ALA A 79 -23.56 -1.03 5.64
C ALA A 79 -24.39 -0.55 6.85
N VAL A 80 -25.70 -0.42 6.67
CA VAL A 80 -26.62 -0.01 7.75
C VAL A 80 -26.63 -1.03 8.89
N VAL A 81 -26.71 -2.34 8.57
CA VAL A 81 -26.68 -3.42 9.58
C VAL A 81 -25.37 -3.39 10.37
N GLY A 82 -24.24 -3.19 9.69
CA GLY A 82 -22.92 -3.09 10.29
C GLY A 82 -22.79 -1.90 11.24
N ALA A 83 -23.32 -0.73 10.84
CA ALA A 83 -23.35 0.45 11.70
C ALA A 83 -24.20 0.25 12.96
N VAL A 84 -25.42 -0.30 12.82
CA VAL A 84 -26.31 -0.59 13.97
C VAL A 84 -25.66 -1.60 14.92
N THR A 85 -25.07 -2.66 14.37
CA THR A 85 -24.33 -3.67 15.16
C THR A 85 -23.18 -3.02 15.94
N THR A 86 -22.47 -2.10 15.30
CA THR A 86 -21.35 -1.37 15.92
C THR A 86 -21.82 -0.46 17.06
N MET A 87 -23.02 0.11 16.98
CA MET A 87 -23.59 0.86 18.09
C MET A 87 -23.78 -0.02 19.34
N GLY A 88 -24.13 -1.29 19.15
CA GLY A 88 -24.17 -2.28 20.24
C GLY A 88 -22.80 -2.51 20.89
N LEU A 89 -21.72 -2.57 20.10
CA LEU A 89 -20.35 -2.66 20.64
C LEU A 89 -19.99 -1.43 21.48
N ILE A 90 -20.27 -0.24 20.94
CA ILE A 90 -19.95 1.03 21.61
C ILE A 90 -20.72 1.12 22.94
N ALA A 91 -22.01 0.75 22.95
CA ALA A 91 -22.81 0.75 24.16
C ALA A 91 -22.33 -0.28 25.21
N GLY A 92 -21.61 -1.32 24.79
CA GLY A 92 -21.11 -2.37 25.66
C GLY A 92 -19.68 -2.16 26.18
N SER A 93 -19.04 -1.01 25.91
CA SER A 93 -17.65 -0.78 26.31
C SER A 93 -17.24 0.68 26.43
N GLU A 94 -16.23 0.95 27.25
CA GLU A 94 -15.68 2.28 27.50
C GLU A 94 -14.47 2.63 26.60
N ILE A 95 -13.93 1.63 25.89
CA ILE A 95 -12.83 1.81 24.94
C ILE A 95 -13.35 2.01 23.51
N PRO A 96 -12.68 2.83 22.68
CA PRO A 96 -13.05 2.98 21.27
C PRO A 96 -13.10 1.65 20.51
N MET A 97 -14.27 1.30 19.98
CA MET A 97 -14.57 -0.04 19.42
C MET A 97 -14.14 -0.23 17.96
N LEU A 98 -12.91 0.19 17.62
CA LEU A 98 -12.38 0.09 16.25
C LEU A 98 -12.19 -1.37 15.80
N MET A 99 -11.45 -2.17 16.58
CA MET A 99 -11.26 -3.60 16.27
C MET A 99 -12.59 -4.38 16.32
N GLY A 100 -13.44 -4.04 17.29
CA GLY A 100 -14.77 -4.63 17.40
C GLY A 100 -15.59 -4.36 16.12
N ALA A 101 -15.64 -3.12 15.66
CA ALA A 101 -16.34 -2.72 14.44
C ALA A 101 -15.77 -3.43 13.20
N MET A 102 -14.44 -3.64 13.16
CA MET A 102 -13.78 -4.35 12.07
C MET A 102 -14.23 -5.80 11.92
N VAL A 103 -14.64 -6.44 13.02
CA VAL A 103 -15.11 -7.82 13.03
C VAL A 103 -16.63 -7.90 12.97
N ALA A 104 -17.33 -7.18 13.84
CA ALA A 104 -18.77 -7.29 14.01
C ALA A 104 -19.54 -6.75 12.80
N GLY A 105 -19.07 -5.66 12.17
CA GLY A 105 -19.72 -5.06 11.01
C GLY A 105 -19.83 -6.02 9.82
N PRO A 106 -18.72 -6.59 9.32
CA PRO A 106 -18.76 -7.63 8.29
C PRO A 106 -19.54 -8.88 8.70
N CYS A 107 -19.40 -9.34 9.95
CA CYS A 107 -20.09 -10.53 10.44
C CYS A 107 -21.62 -10.37 10.45
N SER A 108 -22.14 -9.24 10.90
CA SER A 108 -23.59 -8.98 10.86
C SER A 108 -24.08 -8.76 9.43
N ALA A 109 -23.25 -8.17 8.56
CA ALA A 109 -23.56 -8.07 7.15
C ALA A 109 -23.60 -9.44 6.42
N LEU A 110 -22.82 -10.43 6.87
CA LEU A 110 -22.94 -11.81 6.36
C LEU A 110 -24.30 -12.42 6.70
N VAL A 111 -24.87 -12.09 7.86
CA VAL A 111 -26.20 -12.58 8.27
C VAL A 111 -27.28 -11.99 7.36
N ILE A 112 -27.27 -10.67 7.11
CA ILE A 112 -28.26 -10.07 6.21
C ILE A 112 -28.08 -10.54 4.76
N LYS A 113 -26.83 -10.73 4.30
CA LYS A 113 -26.57 -11.30 2.96
C LYS A 113 -27.22 -12.67 2.79
N LYS A 114 -27.01 -13.57 3.76
CA LYS A 114 -27.62 -14.90 3.72
C LYS A 114 -29.15 -14.83 3.81
N PHE A 115 -29.69 -13.92 4.62
CA PHE A 115 -31.13 -13.70 4.66
C PHE A 115 -31.67 -13.29 3.28
N ASP A 116 -31.00 -12.35 2.61
CA ASP A 116 -31.38 -11.86 1.29
C ASP A 116 -31.35 -12.96 0.23
N GLU A 117 -30.32 -13.81 0.24
CA GLU A 117 -30.22 -14.99 -0.62
C GLU A 117 -31.38 -15.98 -0.36
N LEU A 118 -31.81 -16.16 0.90
CA LEU A 118 -32.91 -17.07 1.25
C LEU A 118 -34.28 -16.58 0.85
N ILE A 119 -34.50 -15.26 0.77
CA ILE A 119 -35.77 -14.64 0.40
C ILE A 119 -35.84 -14.22 -1.08
N ALA A 120 -34.74 -14.37 -1.82
CA ALA A 120 -34.68 -14.03 -3.24
C ALA A 120 -35.80 -14.73 -4.03
N GLY A 121 -36.55 -13.94 -4.80
CA GLY A 121 -37.69 -14.43 -5.59
C GLY A 121 -38.94 -14.81 -4.80
N LYS A 122 -38.94 -14.70 -3.46
CA LYS A 122 -40.10 -15.01 -2.59
C LYS A 122 -40.91 -13.77 -2.19
N VAL A 123 -40.35 -12.58 -2.36
CA VAL A 123 -41.00 -11.32 -2.00
C VAL A 123 -41.90 -10.87 -3.15
N LYS A 124 -43.17 -10.56 -2.84
CA LYS A 124 -44.12 -10.04 -3.81
C LYS A 124 -43.75 -8.62 -4.22
N SER A 125 -44.03 -8.28 -5.48
CA SER A 125 -43.86 -6.92 -5.98
C SER A 125 -44.64 -5.89 -5.15
N GLY A 126 -43.97 -4.80 -4.78
CA GLY A 126 -44.48 -3.73 -3.92
C GLY A 126 -44.15 -3.90 -2.43
N PHE A 127 -43.68 -5.08 -2.00
CA PHE A 127 -43.29 -5.35 -0.60
C PHE A 127 -41.77 -5.36 -0.38
N GLU A 128 -40.97 -5.20 -1.44
CA GLU A 128 -39.50 -5.31 -1.37
C GLU A 128 -38.91 -4.31 -0.38
N MET A 129 -39.34 -3.04 -0.43
CA MET A 129 -38.83 -2.00 0.48
C MET A 129 -39.15 -2.32 1.94
N LEU A 130 -40.37 -2.83 2.21
CA LEU A 130 -40.80 -3.21 3.55
C LEU A 130 -39.93 -4.36 4.07
N VAL A 131 -39.81 -5.44 3.30
CA VAL A 131 -39.03 -6.62 3.71
C VAL A 131 -37.55 -6.26 3.86
N ASN A 132 -36.99 -5.49 2.93
CA ASN A 132 -35.58 -5.11 2.94
C ASN A 132 -35.22 -4.27 4.16
N ASN A 133 -36.05 -3.29 4.52
CA ASN A 133 -35.81 -2.40 5.66
C ASN A 133 -36.09 -3.09 7.00
N PHE A 134 -37.21 -3.82 7.14
CA PHE A 134 -37.53 -4.52 8.39
C PHE A 134 -36.53 -5.63 8.70
N SER A 135 -36.13 -6.43 7.71
CA SER A 135 -35.11 -7.46 7.93
C SER A 135 -33.75 -6.87 8.30
N ALA A 136 -33.32 -5.80 7.64
CA ALA A 136 -32.10 -5.09 8.01
C ALA A 136 -32.20 -4.52 9.44
N GLY A 137 -33.33 -3.94 9.82
CA GLY A 137 -33.58 -3.44 11.17
C GLY A 137 -33.53 -4.56 12.23
N ILE A 138 -34.19 -5.69 11.98
CA ILE A 138 -34.21 -6.83 12.91
C ILE A 138 -32.82 -7.47 13.04
N VAL A 139 -32.16 -7.74 11.92
CA VAL A 139 -30.79 -8.31 11.93
C VAL A 139 -29.82 -7.35 12.59
N GLY A 140 -29.93 -6.05 12.31
CA GLY A 140 -29.14 -5.00 12.96
C GLY A 140 -29.37 -4.96 14.47
N MET A 141 -30.62 -4.98 14.93
CA MET A 141 -30.97 -5.00 16.35
C MET A 141 -30.42 -6.25 17.06
N LEU A 142 -30.64 -7.44 16.50
CA LEU A 142 -30.11 -8.69 17.06
C LEU A 142 -28.57 -8.68 17.06
N GLY A 143 -27.96 -8.19 15.99
CA GLY A 143 -26.53 -7.97 15.89
C GLY A 143 -26.01 -7.04 16.99
N ALA A 144 -26.69 -5.92 17.23
CA ALA A 144 -26.32 -4.95 18.28
C ALA A 144 -26.44 -5.56 19.69
N ILE A 145 -27.51 -6.32 19.97
CA ILE A 145 -27.68 -7.01 21.26
C ILE A 145 -26.55 -8.04 21.47
N LEU A 146 -26.26 -8.86 20.45
CA LEU A 146 -25.17 -9.84 20.53
C LEU A 146 -23.80 -9.15 20.70
N ALA A 147 -23.60 -8.05 19.97
CA ALA A 147 -22.39 -7.27 20.05
C ALA A 147 -22.18 -6.67 21.45
N LEU A 148 -23.24 -6.14 22.06
CA LEU A 148 -23.21 -5.57 23.41
C LEU A 148 -22.83 -6.62 24.47
N TYR A 149 -23.48 -7.78 24.47
CA TYR A 149 -23.31 -8.77 25.54
C TYR A 149 -22.11 -9.70 25.35
N PHE A 150 -21.68 -9.96 24.11
CA PHE A 150 -20.65 -10.97 23.84
C PHE A 150 -19.40 -10.38 23.19
N VAL A 151 -19.56 -9.60 22.13
CA VAL A 151 -18.40 -9.15 21.34
C VAL A 151 -17.66 -8.01 22.03
N GLY A 152 -18.37 -7.03 22.59
CA GLY A 152 -17.79 -5.91 23.34
C GLY A 152 -16.87 -6.39 24.46
N PRO A 153 -17.37 -7.20 25.42
CA PRO A 153 -16.55 -7.75 26.49
C PRO A 153 -15.36 -8.57 25.99
N ALA A 154 -15.55 -9.41 24.97
CA ALA A 154 -14.47 -10.22 24.40
C ALA A 154 -13.35 -9.35 23.80
N ILE A 155 -13.71 -8.29 23.09
CA ILE A 155 -12.74 -7.33 22.52
C ILE A 155 -12.05 -6.54 23.63
N THR A 156 -12.76 -6.13 24.67
CA THR A 156 -12.14 -5.46 25.84
C THR A 156 -11.08 -6.35 26.51
N VAL A 157 -11.38 -7.63 26.73
CA VAL A 157 -10.41 -8.60 27.29
C VAL A 157 -9.22 -8.76 26.35
N LEU A 158 -9.46 -8.94 25.05
CA LEU A 158 -8.40 -9.07 24.06
C LEU A 158 -7.49 -7.83 24.01
N SER A 159 -8.08 -6.63 24.00
CA SER A 159 -7.33 -5.37 24.06
C SER A 159 -6.50 -5.27 25.31
N ALA A 160 -7.06 -5.60 26.49
CA ALA A 160 -6.31 -5.59 27.75
C ALA A 160 -5.11 -6.56 27.72
N MET A 161 -5.29 -7.76 27.16
CA MET A 161 -4.19 -8.73 27.00
C MET A 161 -3.09 -8.22 26.05
N LEU A 162 -3.48 -7.60 24.93
CA LEU A 162 -2.53 -7.03 23.97
C LEU A 162 -1.77 -5.84 24.57
N SER A 163 -2.47 -4.92 25.25
CA SER A 163 -1.87 -3.80 25.95
C SER A 163 -0.88 -4.26 27.02
N ALA A 164 -1.27 -5.22 27.87
CA ALA A 164 -0.37 -5.78 28.88
C ALA A 164 0.87 -6.46 28.27
N GLY A 165 0.70 -7.17 27.15
CA GLY A 165 1.81 -7.75 26.40
C GLY A 165 2.79 -6.69 25.89
N ILE A 166 2.29 -5.54 25.45
CA ILE A 166 3.15 -4.46 24.95
C ILE A 166 3.77 -3.66 26.09
N GLU A 167 3.05 -3.40 27.17
CA GLU A 167 3.61 -2.80 28.39
C GLU A 167 4.77 -3.64 28.92
N ALA A 168 4.67 -4.97 28.88
CA ALA A 168 5.77 -5.87 29.22
C ALA A 168 6.98 -5.72 28.27
N LEU A 169 6.73 -5.51 26.97
CA LEU A 169 7.80 -5.25 25.98
C LEU A 169 8.47 -3.89 26.21
N ILE A 170 7.71 -2.87 26.60
CA ILE A 170 8.23 -1.55 26.97
C ILE A 170 9.06 -1.67 28.24
N ALA A 171 8.53 -2.28 29.29
CA ALA A 171 9.19 -2.44 30.58
C ALA A 171 10.47 -3.29 30.52
N SER A 172 10.55 -4.22 29.56
CA SER A 172 11.76 -5.01 29.31
C SER A 172 12.73 -4.34 28.33
N GLU A 173 12.43 -3.13 27.84
CA GLU A 173 13.18 -2.42 26.79
C GLU A 173 13.34 -3.23 25.49
N THR A 174 12.50 -4.25 25.29
CA THR A 174 12.57 -5.15 24.12
C THR A 174 11.63 -4.73 22.99
N LEU A 175 10.83 -3.67 23.16
CA LEU A 175 9.89 -3.20 22.13
C LEU A 175 10.57 -2.94 20.77
N ALA A 176 11.84 -2.54 20.77
CA ALA A 176 12.63 -2.35 19.55
C ALA A 176 12.61 -3.61 18.64
N PHE A 177 12.63 -4.81 19.21
CA PHE A 177 12.64 -6.07 18.44
C PHE A 177 11.37 -6.32 17.63
N VAL A 178 10.28 -5.61 17.90
CA VAL A 178 9.06 -5.69 17.08
C VAL A 178 9.34 -5.25 15.63
N SER A 179 10.37 -4.43 15.40
CA SER A 179 10.84 -4.05 14.05
C SER A 179 11.24 -5.26 13.18
N ILE A 180 11.68 -6.37 13.78
CA ILE A 180 11.97 -7.63 13.06
C ILE A 180 10.71 -8.17 12.36
N LEU A 181 9.53 -7.89 12.88
CA LEU A 181 8.25 -8.29 12.29
C LEU A 181 7.68 -7.19 11.39
N ILE A 182 7.78 -5.93 11.82
CA ILE A 182 7.19 -4.79 11.11
C ILE A 182 7.85 -4.59 9.75
N GLU A 183 9.18 -4.47 9.69
CA GLU A 183 9.87 -4.06 8.47
C GLU A 183 9.69 -5.08 7.31
N PRO A 184 9.81 -6.40 7.54
CA PRO A 184 9.52 -7.36 6.48
C PRO A 184 8.05 -7.32 6.04
N ALA A 185 7.13 -7.12 6.97
CA ALA A 185 5.71 -7.05 6.66
C ALA A 185 5.36 -5.81 5.83
N LYS A 186 6.01 -4.66 6.11
CA LYS A 186 5.90 -3.44 5.29
C LYS A 186 6.31 -3.69 3.85
N ILE A 187 7.49 -4.29 3.63
CA ILE A 187 7.98 -4.64 2.29
C ILE A 187 7.07 -5.63 1.55
N LEU A 188 6.31 -6.44 2.29
CA LEU A 188 5.28 -7.33 1.75
C LEU A 188 3.91 -6.66 1.57
N PHE A 189 3.84 -5.32 1.67
CA PHE A 189 2.64 -4.50 1.54
C PHE A 189 1.55 -4.84 2.58
N LEU A 190 1.97 -5.26 3.77
CA LEU A 190 1.08 -5.50 4.92
C LEU A 190 1.05 -4.29 5.87
N ASN A 191 1.67 -3.17 5.51
CA ASN A 191 1.75 -1.96 6.31
C ASN A 191 0.36 -1.43 6.72
N ASN A 192 -0.58 -1.30 5.79
CA ASN A 192 -1.93 -0.82 6.09
C ASN A 192 -2.70 -1.76 7.03
N ALA A 193 -2.52 -3.07 6.87
CA ALA A 193 -3.18 -4.06 7.72
C ALA A 193 -2.64 -4.01 9.16
N ILE A 194 -1.32 -3.85 9.31
CA ILE A 194 -0.67 -3.74 10.61
C ILE A 194 -1.00 -2.39 11.26
N ASN A 195 -0.83 -1.30 10.53
CA ASN A 195 -1.03 0.04 11.06
C ASN A 195 -2.50 0.27 11.41
N HIS A 196 -3.42 0.12 10.46
CA HIS A 196 -4.83 0.42 10.73
C HIS A 196 -5.59 -0.70 11.43
N GLY A 197 -5.15 -1.96 11.31
CA GLY A 197 -5.80 -3.10 11.96
C GLY A 197 -5.34 -3.38 13.39
N ILE A 198 -4.09 -3.02 13.74
CA ILE A 198 -3.50 -3.36 15.05
C ILE A 198 -3.03 -2.10 15.78
N PHE A 199 -2.09 -1.34 15.21
CA PHE A 199 -1.44 -0.24 15.93
C PHE A 199 -2.31 0.98 16.13
N SER A 200 -3.13 1.37 15.14
CA SER A 200 -4.02 2.52 15.26
C SER A 200 -5.06 2.30 16.37
N PRO A 201 -5.78 1.15 16.44
CA PRO A 201 -6.67 0.88 17.57
C PRO A 201 -5.98 0.92 18.94
N LEU A 202 -4.85 0.24 19.09
CA LEU A 202 -4.10 0.20 20.35
C LEU A 202 -3.57 1.59 20.73
N GLY A 203 -3.07 2.34 19.74
CA GLY A 203 -2.57 3.69 19.94
C GLY A 203 -3.66 4.67 20.31
N ILE A 204 -4.86 4.55 19.74
CA ILE A 204 -6.01 5.39 20.10
C ILE A 204 -6.43 5.13 21.55
N GLN A 205 -6.43 3.88 21.99
CA GLN A 205 -6.69 3.53 23.38
C GLN A 205 -5.64 4.15 24.31
N GLN A 206 -4.36 3.94 24.02
CA GLN A 206 -3.28 4.49 24.83
C GLN A 206 -3.28 6.03 24.85
N ALA A 207 -3.52 6.67 23.71
CA ALA A 207 -3.56 8.13 23.60
C ALA A 207 -4.76 8.73 24.34
N LYS A 208 -5.87 8.01 24.50
CA LYS A 208 -7.00 8.45 25.34
C LYS A 208 -6.60 8.55 26.81
N GLU A 209 -5.75 7.64 27.29
CA GLU A 209 -5.33 7.57 28.70
C GLU A 209 -4.12 8.46 28.99
N VAL A 210 -3.11 8.43 28.11
CA VAL A 210 -1.79 9.06 28.34
C VAL A 210 -1.63 10.36 27.51
N GLY A 211 -2.56 10.66 26.62
CA GLY A 211 -2.52 11.84 25.73
C GLY A 211 -1.64 11.65 24.49
N GLN A 212 -0.91 10.53 24.38
CA GLN A 212 -0.10 10.17 23.23
C GLN A 212 0.16 8.66 23.16
N SER A 213 0.66 8.18 22.02
CA SER A 213 1.04 6.78 21.86
C SER A 213 2.24 6.58 20.94
N ILE A 214 3.14 5.68 21.37
CA ILE A 214 4.26 5.17 20.57
C ILE A 214 3.79 4.30 19.39
N PHE A 215 2.62 3.66 19.50
CA PHE A 215 2.08 2.76 18.48
C PHE A 215 1.92 3.42 17.12
N PHE A 216 1.59 4.71 17.12
CA PHE A 216 1.42 5.47 15.89
C PHE A 216 2.72 5.64 15.11
N LEU A 217 3.89 5.46 15.72
CA LEU A 217 5.21 5.61 15.10
C LEU A 217 5.92 4.30 14.79
N LEU A 218 5.45 3.16 15.33
CA LEU A 218 6.11 1.86 15.12
C LEU A 218 6.20 1.49 13.63
N GLU A 219 5.18 1.84 12.85
CA GLU A 219 5.14 1.64 11.41
C GLU A 219 5.39 2.95 10.64
N SER A 220 4.84 4.07 11.11
CA SER A 220 4.81 5.32 10.36
C SER A 220 6.16 6.07 10.33
N ASN A 221 7.13 5.71 11.18
CA ASN A 221 8.43 6.38 11.23
C ASN A 221 9.12 6.33 9.84
N PRO A 222 9.39 7.48 9.20
CA PRO A 222 9.98 7.52 7.86
C PRO A 222 11.48 7.25 7.87
N GLY A 223 12.15 7.30 9.03
CA GLY A 223 13.61 7.27 9.11
C GLY A 223 14.27 6.02 8.50
N PRO A 224 13.81 4.78 8.79
CA PRO A 224 14.40 3.58 8.20
C PRO A 224 14.42 3.59 6.67
N GLY A 225 13.28 3.92 6.03
CA GLY A 225 13.16 4.02 4.58
C GLY A 225 13.97 5.17 4.00
N LEU A 226 13.98 6.32 4.67
CA LEU A 226 14.79 7.48 4.29
C LEU A 226 16.29 7.12 4.26
N GLY A 227 16.78 6.40 5.26
CA GLY A 227 18.17 5.96 5.32
C GLY A 227 18.57 5.09 4.13
N VAL A 228 17.70 4.17 3.70
CA VAL A 228 17.95 3.33 2.52
C VAL A 228 18.01 4.18 1.25
N LEU A 229 17.06 5.10 1.05
CA LEU A 229 17.03 5.96 -0.13
C LEU A 229 18.26 6.87 -0.21
N LEU A 230 18.66 7.47 0.91
CA LEU A 230 19.88 8.26 1.00
C LEU A 230 21.13 7.42 0.69
N ALA A 231 21.16 6.15 1.10
CA ALA A 231 22.26 5.24 0.78
C ALA A 231 22.35 4.96 -0.73
N TYR A 232 21.22 4.80 -1.42
CA TYR A 232 21.18 4.71 -2.88
C TYR A 232 21.68 5.98 -3.54
N ILE A 233 21.25 7.16 -3.08
CA ILE A 233 21.72 8.46 -3.60
C ILE A 233 23.24 8.60 -3.43
N ALA A 234 23.79 8.14 -2.30
CA ALA A 234 25.21 8.28 -1.98
C ALA A 234 26.11 7.25 -2.70
N THR A 235 25.58 6.09 -3.09
CA THR A 235 26.39 4.96 -3.58
C THR A 235 26.11 4.55 -5.02
N SER A 236 24.96 4.92 -5.58
CA SER A 236 24.56 4.57 -6.95
C SER A 236 24.79 5.74 -7.90
N ARG A 237 24.80 5.46 -9.20
CA ARG A 237 24.95 6.44 -10.28
C ARG A 237 23.84 6.28 -11.31
N GLY A 238 23.62 7.30 -12.13
CA GLY A 238 22.63 7.28 -13.21
C GLY A 238 21.19 7.23 -12.69
N ARG A 239 20.32 6.49 -13.40
CA ARG A 239 18.87 6.45 -13.18
C ARG A 239 18.48 6.09 -11.75
N VAL A 240 19.11 5.07 -11.16
CA VAL A 240 18.84 4.62 -9.77
C VAL A 240 19.08 5.73 -8.73
N GLN A 241 20.07 6.60 -8.96
CA GLN A 241 20.35 7.72 -8.07
C GLN A 241 19.25 8.79 -8.15
N GLN A 242 18.81 9.11 -9.37
CA GLN A 242 17.79 10.13 -9.63
C GLN A 242 16.41 9.69 -9.12
N THR A 243 16.02 8.45 -9.39
CA THR A 243 14.74 7.90 -8.92
C THR A 243 14.71 7.81 -7.39
N ALA A 244 15.83 7.46 -6.74
CA ALA A 244 15.93 7.43 -5.28
C ALA A 244 15.78 8.84 -4.66
N ALA A 245 16.31 9.88 -5.33
CA ALA A 245 16.14 11.26 -4.92
C ALA A 245 14.66 11.70 -4.99
N GLY A 246 13.97 11.38 -6.09
CA GLY A 246 12.52 11.63 -6.21
C GLY A 246 11.71 10.88 -5.15
N ALA A 247 12.01 9.60 -4.95
CA ALA A 247 11.38 8.77 -3.93
C ALA A 247 11.60 9.31 -2.50
N THR A 248 12.75 9.95 -2.23
CA THR A 248 13.05 10.55 -0.92
C THR A 248 12.08 11.67 -0.57
N ILE A 249 11.77 12.54 -1.54
CA ILE A 249 10.85 13.66 -1.35
C ILE A 249 9.44 13.13 -1.09
N ILE A 250 8.98 12.18 -1.90
CA ILE A 250 7.64 11.60 -1.80
C ILE A 250 7.49 10.82 -0.48
N HIS A 251 8.50 10.06 -0.09
CA HIS A 251 8.51 9.30 1.17
C HIS A 251 8.48 10.23 2.38
N LEU A 252 9.39 11.21 2.44
CA LEU A 252 9.55 12.05 3.62
C LEU A 252 8.41 13.07 3.77
N PHE A 253 8.08 13.79 2.71
CA PHE A 253 7.08 14.88 2.75
C PHE A 253 5.69 14.42 2.32
N GLY A 254 5.61 13.49 1.37
CA GLY A 254 4.33 12.90 0.96
C GLY A 254 3.83 11.81 1.90
N GLY A 255 4.72 11.17 2.67
CA GLY A 255 4.35 10.10 3.60
C GLY A 255 3.93 8.79 2.93
N ILE A 256 4.23 8.64 1.63
CA ILE A 256 3.94 7.42 0.86
C ILE A 256 5.13 6.48 1.04
N GLN A 257 5.00 5.51 1.94
CA GLN A 257 6.11 4.64 2.30
C GLN A 257 6.42 3.60 1.22
N GLU A 258 5.46 3.27 0.38
CA GLU A 258 5.58 2.24 -0.65
C GLU A 258 6.64 2.60 -1.71
N VAL A 259 6.99 3.88 -1.86
CA VAL A 259 7.94 4.34 -2.89
C VAL A 259 9.37 3.84 -2.68
N TYR A 260 9.76 3.45 -1.46
CA TYR A 260 11.08 2.86 -1.21
C TYR A 260 11.08 1.33 -1.28
N PHE A 261 9.91 0.66 -1.29
CA PHE A 261 9.84 -0.80 -1.26
C PHE A 261 10.55 -1.46 -2.46
N PRO A 262 10.43 -0.96 -3.70
CA PRO A 262 11.13 -1.53 -4.86
C PRO A 262 12.66 -1.62 -4.64
N TYR A 263 13.26 -0.60 -4.04
CA TYR A 263 14.71 -0.55 -3.78
C TYR A 263 15.18 -1.67 -2.84
N VAL A 264 14.32 -2.08 -1.92
CA VAL A 264 14.59 -3.17 -0.96
C VAL A 264 14.26 -4.52 -1.58
N LEU A 265 13.21 -4.61 -2.40
CA LEU A 265 12.88 -5.83 -3.14
C LEU A 265 13.94 -6.20 -4.18
N MET A 266 14.54 -5.20 -4.84
CA MET A 266 15.68 -5.39 -5.73
C MET A 266 16.92 -5.93 -5.00
N LYS A 267 17.09 -5.53 -3.72
CA LYS A 267 18.22 -5.96 -2.88
C LYS A 267 17.75 -6.36 -1.48
N PRO A 268 17.20 -7.59 -1.32
CA PRO A 268 16.55 -8.02 -0.06
C PRO A 268 17.41 -7.94 1.20
N ARG A 269 18.75 -7.94 1.06
CA ARG A 269 19.67 -7.74 2.20
C ARG A 269 19.51 -6.39 2.87
N LEU A 270 19.00 -5.37 2.17
CA LEU A 270 18.69 -4.06 2.72
C LEU A 270 17.60 -4.09 3.79
N LEU A 271 16.84 -5.19 3.89
CA LEU A 271 15.92 -5.42 4.99
C LEU A 271 16.63 -5.40 6.36
N LEU A 272 17.90 -5.80 6.43
CA LEU A 272 18.69 -5.69 7.65
C LEU A 272 18.92 -4.24 8.07
N ALA A 273 19.08 -3.33 7.09
CA ALA A 273 19.22 -1.90 7.35
C ALA A 273 17.91 -1.30 7.87
N LEU A 274 16.77 -1.69 7.27
CA LEU A 274 15.45 -1.28 7.75
C LEU A 274 15.20 -1.76 9.18
N ILE A 275 15.42 -3.05 9.46
CA ILE A 275 15.21 -3.62 10.81
C ILE A 275 16.08 -2.88 11.83
N ALA A 276 17.37 -2.72 11.57
CA ALA A 276 18.25 -2.01 12.50
C ALA A 276 17.86 -0.54 12.67
N GLY A 277 17.48 0.14 11.58
CA GLY A 277 16.95 1.50 11.63
C GLY A 277 15.68 1.58 12.47
N GLY A 278 14.70 0.72 12.21
CA GLY A 278 13.43 0.67 12.94
C GLY A 278 13.64 0.34 14.42
N MET A 279 14.46 -0.67 14.75
CA MET A 279 14.86 -0.99 16.12
C MET A 279 15.43 0.24 16.84
N SER A 280 16.38 0.94 16.21
CA SER A 280 17.01 2.12 16.82
C SER A 280 16.03 3.27 17.02
N GLY A 281 15.11 3.49 16.08
CA GLY A 281 14.06 4.50 16.20
C GLY A 281 13.07 4.18 17.33
N ILE A 282 12.60 2.94 17.42
CA ILE A 282 11.68 2.50 18.48
C ILE A 282 12.34 2.59 19.85
N TYR A 283 13.62 2.20 19.95
CA TYR A 283 14.38 2.32 21.19
C TYR A 283 14.47 3.79 21.65
N VAL A 284 14.78 4.72 20.75
CA VAL A 284 14.79 6.16 21.08
C VAL A 284 13.41 6.67 21.51
N LEU A 285 12.33 6.21 20.88
CA LEU A 285 10.97 6.58 21.32
C LEU A 285 10.68 6.07 22.72
N GLY A 286 11.10 4.84 23.06
CA GLY A 286 10.99 4.28 24.40
C GLY A 286 11.76 5.10 25.44
N LEU A 287 13.02 5.47 25.15
CA LEU A 287 13.85 6.27 26.06
C LEU A 287 13.28 7.65 26.38
N PHE A 288 12.59 8.27 25.42
CA PHE A 288 11.99 9.60 25.59
C PHE A 288 10.49 9.54 25.96
N GLU A 289 9.93 8.34 26.12
CA GLU A 289 8.48 8.12 26.27
C GLU A 289 7.65 8.91 25.24
N ALA A 290 8.15 8.95 24.00
CA ALA A 290 7.64 9.82 22.95
C ALA A 290 6.66 9.10 22.03
N GLY A 291 5.59 9.81 21.64
CA GLY A 291 4.55 9.32 20.75
C GLY A 291 3.80 10.44 20.05
N LEU A 292 2.70 10.07 19.38
CA LEU A 292 1.78 11.02 18.72
C LEU A 292 0.42 11.02 19.41
N VAL A 293 -0.35 12.09 19.23
CA VAL A 293 -1.74 12.17 19.75
C VAL A 293 -2.74 11.37 18.90
N ALA A 294 -2.39 11.12 17.64
CA ALA A 294 -3.23 10.42 16.67
C ALA A 294 -2.35 9.72 15.60
N PRO A 295 -2.89 8.74 14.85
CA PRO A 295 -2.19 8.14 13.71
C PRO A 295 -1.83 9.18 12.65
N ALA A 296 -0.58 9.19 12.20
CA ALA A 296 -0.16 10.00 11.05
C ALA A 296 -0.63 9.35 9.74
N SER A 297 -1.54 10.02 9.03
CA SER A 297 -2.04 9.60 7.72
C SER A 297 -2.15 10.79 6.76
N PRO A 298 -1.36 10.84 5.67
CA PRO A 298 -0.24 9.94 5.36
C PRO A 298 0.89 10.04 6.40
N GLY A 299 1.78 9.05 6.44
CA GLY A 299 2.91 8.97 7.40
C GLY A 299 4.05 9.94 7.10
N SER A 300 3.74 11.18 6.71
CA SER A 300 4.74 12.18 6.34
C SER A 300 5.36 12.82 7.58
N ILE A 301 6.58 13.36 7.43
CA ILE A 301 7.21 14.10 8.52
C ILE A 301 6.39 15.32 8.94
N ILE A 302 5.64 15.93 8.00
CA ILE A 302 4.77 17.07 8.28
C ILE A 302 3.63 16.64 9.21
N ALA A 303 2.94 15.54 8.87
CA ALA A 303 1.87 15.00 9.69
C ALA A 303 2.39 14.54 11.06
N ILE A 304 3.54 13.86 11.08
CA ILE A 304 4.19 13.41 12.32
C ILE A 304 4.49 14.61 13.23
N MET A 305 5.14 15.66 12.72
CA MET A 305 5.46 16.84 13.54
C MET A 305 4.21 17.55 14.04
N LEU A 306 3.18 17.66 13.21
CA LEU A 306 1.91 18.27 13.61
C LEU A 306 1.22 17.49 14.73
N LEU A 307 1.21 16.16 14.64
CA LEU A 307 0.56 15.28 15.61
C LEU A 307 1.43 14.98 16.84
N THR A 308 2.66 15.51 16.91
CA THR A 308 3.57 15.32 18.03
C THR A 308 3.26 16.34 19.14
N PRO A 309 2.97 15.91 20.39
CA PRO A 309 2.91 16.82 21.53
C PRO A 309 4.24 17.55 21.74
N LYS A 310 4.19 18.77 22.27
CA LYS A 310 5.40 19.59 22.53
C LYS A 310 6.45 18.86 23.38
N ALA A 311 6.01 18.10 24.39
CA ALA A 311 6.89 17.34 25.27
C ALA A 311 7.64 16.21 24.55
N SER A 312 7.06 15.67 23.48
CA SER A 312 7.57 14.49 22.76
C SER A 312 8.39 14.86 21.52
N LEU A 313 8.43 16.14 21.16
CA LEU A 313 9.04 16.63 19.93
C LEU A 313 10.52 16.21 19.81
N VAL A 314 11.28 16.33 20.90
CA VAL A 314 12.69 15.93 20.94
C VAL A 314 12.84 14.44 20.68
N GLY A 315 12.04 13.60 21.36
CA GLY A 315 12.09 12.15 21.21
C GLY A 315 11.68 11.68 19.81
N VAL A 316 10.64 12.27 19.22
CA VAL A 316 10.20 11.95 17.85
C VAL A 316 11.23 12.37 16.82
N ILE A 317 11.77 13.60 16.90
CA ILE A 317 12.85 14.06 16.01
C ILE A 317 14.07 13.16 16.14
N ALA A 318 14.51 12.88 17.36
CA ALA A 318 15.66 12.02 17.62
C ALA A 318 15.43 10.61 17.04
N SER A 319 14.24 10.05 17.19
CA SER A 319 13.88 8.75 16.62
C SER A 319 14.00 8.72 15.09
N VAL A 320 13.46 9.72 14.40
CA VAL A 320 13.54 9.83 12.94
C VAL A 320 15.00 9.98 12.49
N VAL A 321 15.78 10.84 13.16
CA VAL A 321 17.19 11.07 12.81
C VAL A 321 18.03 9.83 13.05
N VAL A 322 17.94 9.22 14.23
CA VAL A 322 18.75 8.03 14.60
C VAL A 322 18.41 6.85 13.68
N SER A 323 17.12 6.58 13.46
CA SER A 323 16.71 5.49 12.54
C SER A 323 17.19 5.72 11.10
N THR A 324 17.18 6.97 10.63
CA THR A 324 17.74 7.36 9.33
C THR A 324 19.23 7.07 9.28
N LEU A 325 20.00 7.52 10.28
CA LEU A 325 21.45 7.37 10.31
C LEU A 325 21.87 5.90 10.38
N VAL A 326 21.24 5.11 11.26
CA VAL A 326 21.53 3.68 11.40
C VAL A 326 21.23 2.92 10.11
N SER A 327 20.04 3.15 9.54
CA SER A 327 19.65 2.53 8.26
C SER A 327 20.59 2.95 7.13
N PHE A 328 20.93 4.24 7.03
CA PHE A 328 21.85 4.77 6.02
C PHE A 328 23.24 4.13 6.08
N VAL A 329 23.83 4.03 7.27
CA VAL A 329 25.17 3.46 7.45
C VAL A 329 25.19 1.98 7.04
N ILE A 330 24.21 1.20 7.49
CA ILE A 330 24.13 -0.23 7.19
C ILE A 330 23.82 -0.45 5.70
N ALA A 331 22.85 0.29 5.14
CA ALA A 331 22.53 0.20 3.72
C ALA A 331 23.71 0.58 2.83
N THR A 332 24.44 1.65 3.18
CA THR A 332 25.65 2.07 2.46
C THR A 332 26.73 0.98 2.47
N ALA A 333 26.96 0.35 3.62
CA ALA A 333 27.92 -0.74 3.75
C ALA A 333 27.52 -1.96 2.90
N LEU A 334 26.24 -2.32 2.90
CA LEU A 334 25.70 -3.43 2.11
C LEU A 334 25.79 -3.17 0.60
N LEU A 335 25.44 -1.95 0.16
CA LEU A 335 25.51 -1.56 -1.25
C LEU A 335 26.96 -1.52 -1.77
N ARG A 336 27.89 -0.91 -1.03
CA ARG A 336 29.30 -0.82 -1.44
C ARG A 336 29.99 -2.17 -1.53
N ARG A 337 29.72 -3.07 -0.57
CA ARG A 337 30.30 -4.42 -0.57
C ARG A 337 29.90 -5.21 -1.82
N GLU A 338 28.70 -5.00 -2.30
CA GLU A 338 28.18 -5.69 -3.48
C GLU A 338 28.74 -5.10 -4.78
N SER A 339 28.84 -3.77 -4.91
CA SER A 339 29.50 -3.13 -6.05
C SER A 339 30.95 -3.61 -6.17
N ALA A 340 31.69 -3.67 -5.06
CA ALA A 340 33.06 -4.20 -5.03
C ALA A 340 33.13 -5.70 -5.38
N GLN A 341 32.10 -6.49 -5.05
CA GLN A 341 32.01 -7.90 -5.46
C GLN A 341 31.65 -8.06 -6.95
N GLN A 342 30.82 -7.18 -7.50
CA GLN A 342 30.48 -7.15 -8.92
C GLN A 342 31.68 -6.72 -9.76
N GLU A 343 32.42 -5.68 -9.35
CA GLU A 343 33.67 -5.26 -10.00
C GLU A 343 34.72 -6.37 -9.96
N LYS A 344 34.90 -7.05 -8.81
CA LYS A 344 35.78 -8.22 -8.73
C LYS A 344 35.31 -9.39 -9.59
N LYS A 345 34.00 -9.63 -9.69
CA LYS A 345 33.45 -10.67 -10.57
C LYS A 345 33.59 -10.31 -12.06
N GLN A 346 33.45 -9.05 -12.43
CA GLN A 346 33.67 -8.57 -13.81
C GLN A 346 35.15 -8.59 -14.17
N ALA A 347 36.05 -8.15 -13.28
CA ALA A 347 37.50 -8.27 -13.47
C ALA A 347 37.95 -9.74 -13.54
N SER A 348 37.36 -10.61 -12.70
CA SER A 348 37.61 -12.05 -12.77
C SER A 348 37.02 -12.68 -14.04
N LYS A 349 35.85 -12.24 -14.52
CA LYS A 349 35.26 -12.70 -15.79
C LYS A 349 36.05 -12.22 -17.01
N ALA A 350 36.56 -10.98 -16.98
CA ALA A 350 37.45 -10.43 -18.01
C ALA A 350 38.77 -11.21 -18.09
N ASN A 351 39.29 -11.67 -16.95
CA ASN A 351 40.46 -12.56 -16.90
C ASN A 351 40.13 -14.05 -17.23
N LEU A 352 38.86 -14.46 -17.18
CA LEU A 352 38.40 -15.81 -17.54
C LEU A 352 37.93 -15.91 -19.00
N THR A 353 37.72 -14.79 -19.71
CA THR A 353 37.39 -14.77 -21.15
C THR A 353 38.54 -15.22 -22.06
N GLU A 354 39.72 -15.52 -21.52
CA GLU A 354 40.78 -16.27 -22.23
C GLU A 354 40.68 -17.81 -22.08
N SER A 355 39.73 -18.35 -21.31
CA SER A 355 39.56 -19.81 -21.24
C SER A 355 38.13 -20.27 -21.00
N LYS A 356 37.49 -20.65 -22.11
CA LYS A 356 36.37 -21.57 -22.29
C LYS A 356 35.03 -21.26 -21.61
N SER A 357 34.08 -20.95 -22.49
CA SER A 357 32.63 -21.16 -22.41
C SER A 357 32.20 -22.30 -21.48
N LYS A 358 31.40 -21.96 -20.46
CA LYS A 358 30.33 -22.82 -19.91
C LYS A 358 29.16 -21.97 -19.42
N THR A 359 28.01 -22.26 -20.03
CA THR A 359 26.66 -21.75 -19.75
C THR A 359 26.25 -22.02 -18.30
N PHE A 360 25.64 -21.03 -17.64
CA PHE A 360 24.97 -21.21 -16.34
C PHE A 360 23.56 -20.60 -16.39
N GLU A 361 22.60 -21.38 -15.88
CA GLU A 361 21.15 -21.18 -15.91
C GLU A 361 20.66 -19.99 -15.06
N TYR A 362 19.74 -19.20 -15.62
CA TYR A 362 18.89 -18.21 -14.93
C TYR A 362 17.41 -18.49 -15.32
N SER A 363 16.83 -19.61 -14.88
CA SER A 363 15.67 -20.23 -15.55
C SER A 363 14.30 -20.09 -14.88
N THR A 364 13.97 -19.01 -14.16
CA THR A 364 12.62 -18.94 -13.54
C THR A 364 11.86 -17.64 -13.65
N VAL A 365 12.46 -16.54 -14.12
CA VAL A 365 11.76 -15.27 -14.38
C VAL A 365 11.56 -15.04 -15.89
N GLU A 366 12.55 -15.42 -16.71
CA GLU A 366 12.49 -15.36 -18.18
C GLU A 366 11.35 -16.21 -18.78
N THR A 367 10.99 -17.32 -18.12
CA THR A 367 9.97 -18.27 -18.63
C THR A 367 8.56 -17.66 -18.66
N THR A 368 8.27 -16.67 -17.80
CA THR A 368 6.93 -16.07 -17.71
C THR A 368 6.67 -15.05 -18.83
N MET A 369 7.67 -14.27 -19.25
CA MET A 369 7.53 -13.30 -20.35
C MET A 369 7.53 -13.96 -21.73
N ARG A 370 8.32 -15.03 -21.91
CA ARG A 370 8.40 -15.81 -23.16
C ARG A 370 7.07 -16.45 -23.60
N GLN A 371 6.05 -16.48 -22.73
CA GLN A 371 4.72 -17.02 -23.01
C GLN A 371 3.64 -15.94 -23.15
N LEU A 372 3.94 -14.65 -22.96
CA LEU A 372 2.94 -13.57 -22.87
C LEU A 372 2.96 -12.55 -24.02
N VAL A 373 3.99 -12.51 -24.86
CA VAL A 373 4.10 -11.52 -25.94
C VAL A 373 4.39 -12.22 -27.27
N THR A 374 3.42 -12.17 -28.18
CA THR A 374 3.55 -12.60 -29.59
C THR A 374 3.45 -11.37 -30.52
N ALA A 375 3.65 -11.55 -31.82
CA ALA A 375 3.54 -10.45 -32.79
C ALA A 375 2.21 -9.69 -32.70
N GLU A 376 1.12 -10.36 -32.34
CA GLU A 376 -0.20 -9.76 -32.15
C GLU A 376 -0.29 -8.77 -30.98
N HIS A 377 0.67 -8.83 -30.06
CA HIS A 377 0.77 -7.96 -28.89
C HIS A 377 1.61 -6.70 -29.16
N VAL A 378 2.07 -6.49 -30.39
CA VAL A 378 2.92 -5.36 -30.79
C VAL A 378 2.17 -4.46 -31.77
N CYS A 379 1.91 -3.22 -31.35
CA CYS A 379 1.28 -2.17 -32.15
C CYS A 379 2.32 -1.10 -32.47
N LEU A 380 2.85 -1.12 -33.70
CA LEU A 380 3.77 -0.08 -34.18
C LEU A 380 3.02 1.06 -34.86
N ASN A 381 3.65 2.24 -34.93
CA ASN A 381 3.13 3.41 -35.64
C ASN A 381 1.71 3.85 -35.21
N ILE A 382 1.44 3.86 -33.91
CA ILE A 382 0.17 4.37 -33.38
C ILE A 382 0.08 5.88 -33.65
N GLU A 383 -0.99 6.27 -34.33
CA GLU A 383 -1.38 7.67 -34.49
C GLU A 383 -2.41 8.04 -33.42
N ALA A 384 -2.06 9.03 -32.60
CA ALA A 384 -2.91 9.53 -31.53
C ALA A 384 -2.61 11.00 -31.24
N SER A 385 -3.64 11.81 -31.02
CA SER A 385 -3.51 13.22 -30.65
C SER A 385 -3.27 13.44 -29.15
N ASP A 386 -3.62 12.46 -28.32
CA ASP A 386 -3.53 12.54 -26.87
C ASP A 386 -3.36 11.16 -26.22
N LYS A 387 -3.04 11.15 -24.93
CA LYS A 387 -2.87 9.90 -24.16
C LYS A 387 -4.15 9.07 -24.05
N GLN A 388 -5.34 9.67 -24.10
CA GLN A 388 -6.60 8.93 -23.97
C GLN A 388 -6.84 8.06 -25.21
N GLN A 389 -6.49 8.56 -26.39
CA GLN A 389 -6.55 7.76 -27.61
C GLN A 389 -5.58 6.57 -27.56
N VAL A 390 -4.34 6.77 -27.09
CA VAL A 390 -3.37 5.67 -26.95
C VAL A 390 -3.86 4.62 -25.95
N ILE A 391 -4.38 5.04 -24.78
CA ILE A 391 -4.93 4.14 -23.77
C ILE A 391 -6.10 3.32 -24.33
N THR A 392 -7.01 3.97 -25.08
CA THR A 392 -8.14 3.29 -25.71
C THR A 392 -7.69 2.28 -26.75
N GLN A 393 -6.75 2.64 -27.64
CA GLN A 393 -6.26 1.73 -28.69
C GLN A 393 -5.60 0.49 -28.09
N LEU A 394 -4.68 0.66 -27.13
CA LEU A 394 -3.98 -0.46 -26.49
C LEU A 394 -4.89 -1.27 -25.55
N GLY A 395 -5.83 -0.61 -24.87
CA GLY A 395 -6.85 -1.25 -24.05
C GLY A 395 -7.79 -2.13 -24.88
N ASN A 396 -8.26 -1.63 -26.03
CA ASN A 396 -9.07 -2.42 -26.96
C ASN A 396 -8.27 -3.61 -27.53
N ARG A 397 -6.97 -3.44 -27.76
CA ARG A 397 -6.12 -4.55 -28.18
C ARG A 397 -6.05 -5.66 -27.13
N LEU A 398 -5.99 -5.31 -25.84
CA LEU A 398 -6.09 -6.28 -24.74
C LEU A 398 -7.45 -7.01 -24.73
N VAL A 399 -8.54 -6.33 -25.12
CA VAL A 399 -9.88 -6.92 -25.24
C VAL A 399 -9.94 -7.91 -26.41
N GLU A 400 -9.45 -7.51 -27.58
CA GLU A 400 -9.40 -8.35 -28.79
C GLU A 400 -8.62 -9.65 -28.57
N LEU A 401 -7.52 -9.57 -27.81
CA LEU A 401 -6.69 -10.72 -27.45
C LEU A 401 -7.29 -11.56 -26.31
N GLY A 402 -8.44 -11.18 -25.76
CA GLY A 402 -9.15 -11.94 -24.73
C GLY A 402 -8.52 -11.86 -23.33
N HIS A 403 -7.68 -10.86 -23.07
CA HIS A 403 -7.07 -10.67 -21.75
C HIS A 403 -8.00 -9.95 -20.78
N VAL A 404 -8.88 -9.07 -21.28
CA VAL A 404 -9.75 -8.24 -20.46
C VAL A 404 -11.13 -8.04 -21.09
N GLU A 405 -12.12 -7.73 -20.27
CA GLU A 405 -13.44 -7.29 -20.73
C GLU A 405 -13.40 -5.81 -21.15
N PRO A 406 -14.32 -5.33 -22.02
CA PRO A 406 -14.35 -3.93 -22.46
C PRO A 406 -14.37 -2.90 -21.32
N ALA A 407 -15.03 -3.23 -20.21
CA ALA A 407 -15.08 -2.38 -19.03
C ALA A 407 -13.69 -2.09 -18.41
N TYR A 408 -12.67 -2.90 -18.69
CA TYR A 408 -11.31 -2.67 -18.22
C TYR A 408 -10.66 -1.43 -18.82
N VAL A 409 -11.02 -1.05 -20.06
CA VAL A 409 -10.48 0.14 -20.74
C VAL A 409 -10.86 1.41 -19.97
N GLU A 410 -12.10 1.48 -19.50
CA GLU A 410 -12.58 2.56 -18.62
C GLU A 410 -11.80 2.61 -17.30
N GLU A 411 -11.42 1.45 -16.75
CA GLU A 411 -10.62 1.37 -15.54
C GLU A 411 -9.18 1.85 -15.75
N MET A 412 -8.61 1.68 -16.95
CA MET A 412 -7.30 2.25 -17.32
C MET A 412 -7.35 3.78 -17.37
N HIS A 413 -8.43 4.34 -17.93
CA HIS A 413 -8.65 5.80 -17.95
C HIS A 413 -8.83 6.40 -16.56
N LYS A 414 -9.64 5.75 -15.72
CA LYS A 414 -9.79 6.15 -14.31
C LYS A 414 -8.46 6.11 -13.57
N ARG A 415 -7.65 5.07 -13.79
CA ARG A 415 -6.33 4.94 -13.16
C ARG A 415 -5.38 6.06 -13.56
N GLU A 416 -5.32 6.39 -14.85
CA GLU A 416 -4.49 7.48 -15.36
C GLU A 416 -4.91 8.85 -14.81
N THR A 417 -6.21 9.05 -14.56
CA THR A 417 -6.75 10.31 -14.02
C THR A 417 -6.29 10.57 -12.58
N LEU A 418 -6.09 9.52 -11.77
CA LEU A 418 -5.64 9.66 -10.38
C LEU A 418 -4.18 10.08 -10.27
N LEU A 419 -3.31 9.44 -11.06
CA LEU A 419 -1.89 9.73 -11.10
C LEU A 419 -1.34 9.21 -12.42
N SER A 420 -0.53 10.03 -13.09
CA SER A 420 0.05 9.68 -14.38
C SER A 420 0.85 8.38 -14.31
N THR A 421 0.70 7.54 -15.33
CA THR A 421 1.47 6.31 -15.51
C THR A 421 2.75 6.50 -16.32
N TYR A 422 3.16 7.76 -16.52
CA TYR A 422 4.46 8.10 -17.11
C TYR A 422 5.60 7.68 -16.19
N LEU A 423 6.61 7.00 -16.74
CA LEU A 423 7.76 6.49 -15.99
C LEU A 423 9.06 7.25 -16.29
N GLY A 424 9.04 8.22 -17.21
CA GLY A 424 10.23 8.90 -17.72
C GLY A 424 10.73 8.31 -19.04
N GLU A 425 11.69 8.99 -19.67
CA GLU A 425 12.40 8.54 -20.89
C GLU A 425 11.48 8.17 -22.07
N SER A 426 10.32 8.81 -22.14
CA SER A 426 9.27 8.54 -23.13
C SER A 426 8.55 7.20 -23.00
N ILE A 427 8.51 6.62 -21.79
CA ILE A 427 7.79 5.39 -21.48
C ILE A 427 6.56 5.67 -20.61
N ALA A 428 5.42 5.07 -20.95
CA ALA A 428 4.23 5.03 -20.10
C ALA A 428 3.68 3.60 -19.94
N LEU A 429 3.12 3.30 -18.76
CA LEU A 429 2.56 1.97 -18.43
C LEU A 429 1.10 2.04 -17.96
N PRO A 430 0.15 2.33 -18.87
CA PRO A 430 -1.26 2.35 -18.50
C PRO A 430 -1.76 0.96 -18.09
N HIS A 431 -2.48 0.91 -16.99
CA HIS A 431 -3.07 -0.30 -16.40
C HIS A 431 -4.36 0.06 -15.68
N GLY A 432 -5.25 -0.92 -15.45
CA GLY A 432 -6.52 -0.68 -14.76
C GLY A 432 -6.36 -0.44 -13.25
N MET A 433 -7.37 0.15 -12.64
CA MET A 433 -7.49 0.30 -11.19
C MET A 433 -7.51 -1.05 -10.45
N VAL A 434 -7.19 -1.04 -9.15
CA VAL A 434 -7.27 -2.23 -8.29
C VAL A 434 -8.69 -2.83 -8.27
N GLY A 435 -9.74 -1.99 -8.40
CA GLY A 435 -11.15 -2.41 -8.50
C GLY A 435 -11.53 -3.02 -9.86
N GLY A 436 -10.86 -2.62 -10.93
CA GLY A 436 -11.06 -3.15 -12.29
C GLY A 436 -10.56 -4.58 -12.51
N LYS A 437 -9.94 -5.20 -11.50
CA LYS A 437 -9.40 -6.57 -11.58
C LYS A 437 -10.44 -7.64 -11.90
N GLN A 438 -11.70 -7.39 -11.58
CA GLN A 438 -12.82 -8.29 -11.93
C GLN A 438 -13.02 -8.42 -13.45
N HIS A 439 -12.56 -7.43 -14.22
CA HIS A 439 -12.64 -7.40 -15.68
C HIS A 439 -11.40 -8.00 -16.36
N VAL A 440 -10.45 -8.58 -15.60
CA VAL A 440 -9.25 -9.22 -16.14
C VAL A 440 -9.47 -10.72 -16.27
N ILE A 441 -9.49 -11.21 -17.51
CA ILE A 441 -9.68 -12.62 -17.88
C ILE A 441 -8.35 -13.39 -17.77
N SER A 442 -7.23 -12.80 -18.18
CA SER A 442 -5.89 -13.39 -18.08
C SER A 442 -4.79 -12.32 -18.00
N ASP A 443 -3.57 -12.71 -17.62
CA ASP A 443 -2.40 -11.81 -17.69
C ASP A 443 -2.12 -11.50 -19.18
N GLY A 444 -1.87 -10.23 -19.51
CA GLY A 444 -1.67 -9.77 -20.88
C GLY A 444 -0.88 -8.47 -20.95
N VAL A 445 -0.08 -8.32 -22.00
CA VAL A 445 0.77 -7.15 -22.23
C VAL A 445 0.68 -6.75 -23.69
N VAL A 446 0.38 -5.49 -23.98
CA VAL A 446 0.43 -4.96 -25.36
C VAL A 446 1.43 -3.83 -25.41
N PHE A 447 2.41 -3.97 -26.30
CA PHE A 447 3.39 -2.94 -26.60
C PHE A 447 2.86 -1.99 -27.68
N GLY A 448 2.98 -0.69 -27.44
CA GLY A 448 2.62 0.38 -28.36
C GLY A 448 3.79 1.31 -28.63
N GLN A 449 4.04 1.61 -29.90
CA GLN A 449 4.97 2.66 -30.34
C GLN A 449 4.17 3.81 -30.93
N VAL A 450 4.41 5.03 -30.45
CA VAL A 450 3.80 6.29 -30.87
C VAL A 450 4.92 7.22 -31.39
N PRO A 451 5.31 7.13 -32.68
CA PRO A 451 6.52 7.80 -33.18
C PRO A 451 6.54 9.33 -33.01
N ALA A 452 5.37 9.96 -33.22
CA ALA A 452 5.19 11.40 -33.02
C ALA A 452 5.32 11.81 -31.54
N GLY A 453 5.08 10.86 -30.63
CA GLY A 453 4.98 11.10 -29.20
C GLY A 453 3.67 11.80 -28.80
N VAL A 454 3.19 11.49 -27.60
CA VAL A 454 2.03 12.16 -27.00
C VAL A 454 2.39 12.67 -25.60
N LYS A 455 1.91 13.86 -25.25
CA LYS A 455 2.06 14.36 -23.88
C LYS A 455 1.31 13.42 -22.91
N TRP A 456 2.01 12.93 -21.90
CA TRP A 456 1.49 11.95 -20.94
C TRP A 456 1.42 12.49 -19.52
N GLY A 457 2.53 13.07 -19.04
CA GLY A 457 2.66 13.63 -17.70
C GLY A 457 2.25 15.09 -17.59
N ASN A 458 2.59 15.72 -16.46
CA ASN A 458 2.18 17.08 -16.16
C ASN A 458 3.12 18.10 -16.81
N GLU A 459 4.41 17.77 -16.87
CA GLU A 459 5.42 18.63 -17.47
C GLU A 459 5.31 18.62 -19.01
N PRO A 460 5.61 19.74 -19.69
CA PRO A 460 5.65 19.78 -21.15
C PRO A 460 6.62 18.76 -21.77
N SER A 461 7.65 18.36 -21.03
CA SER A 461 8.66 17.37 -21.44
C SER A 461 8.21 15.92 -21.30
N ASP A 462 7.10 15.64 -20.62
CA ASP A 462 6.62 14.27 -20.34
C ASP A 462 5.92 13.68 -21.58
N VAL A 463 6.68 13.46 -22.65
CA VAL A 463 6.17 12.93 -23.92
C VAL A 463 6.47 11.44 -23.98
N ALA A 464 5.43 10.61 -24.10
CA ALA A 464 5.54 9.16 -24.27
C ALA A 464 5.58 8.79 -25.75
N LYS A 465 6.57 7.96 -26.13
CA LYS A 465 6.71 7.35 -27.45
C LYS A 465 6.60 5.84 -27.41
N ILE A 466 6.86 5.24 -26.24
CA ILE A 466 6.64 3.82 -25.97
C ILE A 466 5.58 3.74 -24.87
N VAL A 467 4.55 2.93 -25.11
CA VAL A 467 3.46 2.73 -24.17
C VAL A 467 3.20 1.25 -24.05
N VAL A 468 3.27 0.69 -22.84
CA VAL A 468 3.01 -0.74 -22.64
C VAL A 468 1.79 -0.91 -21.75
N ALA A 469 0.69 -1.33 -22.35
CA ALA A 469 -0.55 -1.59 -21.64
C ALA A 469 -0.47 -2.95 -20.94
N VAL A 470 -0.83 -2.98 -19.66
CA VAL A 470 -0.69 -4.18 -18.82
C VAL A 470 -2.02 -4.56 -18.20
N ALA A 471 -2.40 -5.82 -18.39
CA ALA A 471 -3.46 -6.50 -17.66
C ALA A 471 -2.86 -7.63 -16.82
N ALA A 472 -3.17 -7.69 -15.52
CA ALA A 472 -2.66 -8.77 -14.68
C ALA A 472 -3.66 -9.19 -13.59
N LYS A 473 -3.79 -10.50 -13.39
CA LYS A 473 -4.53 -11.11 -12.29
C LYS A 473 -3.72 -11.02 -10.99
N GLY A 474 -4.36 -10.49 -9.95
CA GLY A 474 -3.76 -10.38 -8.62
C GLY A 474 -2.69 -9.29 -8.53
N ASP A 475 -1.54 -9.60 -7.95
CA ASP A 475 -0.43 -8.66 -7.72
C ASP A 475 0.75 -8.86 -8.70
N ARG A 476 0.51 -9.60 -9.80
CA ARG A 476 1.49 -9.86 -10.86
C ARG A 476 1.80 -8.65 -11.74
N HIS A 477 0.95 -7.62 -11.73
CA HIS A 477 1.20 -6.37 -12.47
C HIS A 477 2.58 -5.77 -12.14
N ILE A 478 3.01 -5.80 -10.87
CA ILE A 478 4.33 -5.28 -10.46
C ILE A 478 5.46 -6.11 -11.05
N GLN A 479 5.31 -7.43 -11.12
CA GLN A 479 6.33 -8.32 -11.70
C GLN A 479 6.46 -8.13 -13.21
N ILE A 480 5.33 -7.95 -13.89
CA ILE A 480 5.27 -7.65 -15.33
C ILE A 480 5.87 -6.26 -15.60
N ILE A 481 5.46 -5.24 -14.85
CA ILE A 481 5.99 -3.87 -14.93
C ILE A 481 7.50 -3.85 -14.68
N SER A 482 7.99 -4.53 -13.64
CA SER A 482 9.42 -4.61 -13.32
C SER A 482 10.21 -5.30 -14.44
N SER A 483 9.66 -6.35 -15.04
CA SER A 483 10.31 -7.06 -16.16
C SER A 483 10.37 -6.19 -17.42
N ILE A 484 9.28 -5.50 -17.77
CA ILE A 484 9.23 -4.57 -18.90
C ILE A 484 10.17 -3.39 -18.66
N SER A 485 10.12 -2.79 -17.47
CA SER A 485 10.99 -1.66 -17.10
C SER A 485 12.47 -2.06 -17.16
N SER A 486 12.81 -3.29 -16.77
CA SER A 486 14.19 -3.81 -16.88
C SER A 486 14.60 -4.08 -18.33
N ALA A 487 13.68 -4.57 -19.18
CA ALA A 487 13.97 -4.81 -20.59
C ALA A 487 14.16 -3.50 -21.38
N LEU A 488 13.49 -2.43 -20.94
CA LEU A 488 13.55 -1.09 -21.53
C LEU A 488 14.55 -0.17 -20.80
N ASP A 489 15.39 -0.70 -19.91
CA ASP A 489 16.33 0.12 -19.11
C ASP A 489 17.54 0.61 -19.94
N ASP A 490 17.86 -0.08 -21.04
CA ASP A 490 18.96 0.28 -21.95
C ASP A 490 18.54 1.39 -22.94
N ASP A 491 19.17 2.56 -22.83
CA ASP A 491 18.90 3.73 -23.68
C ASP A 491 19.10 3.44 -25.18
N ALA A 492 20.07 2.59 -25.54
CA ALA A 492 20.31 2.22 -26.93
C ALA A 492 19.21 1.30 -27.48
N VAL A 493 18.64 0.45 -26.63
CA VAL A 493 17.46 -0.35 -26.97
C VAL A 493 16.23 0.55 -27.13
N LEU A 494 16.05 1.49 -26.21
CA LEU A 494 14.91 2.40 -26.20
C LEU A 494 14.87 3.32 -27.43
N GLU A 495 16.00 3.88 -27.84
CA GLU A 495 16.09 4.70 -29.06
C GLU A 495 15.77 3.91 -30.33
N ARG A 496 16.22 2.64 -30.41
CA ARG A 496 15.83 1.75 -31.50
C ARG A 496 14.32 1.48 -31.50
N LEU A 497 13.77 1.10 -30.35
CA LEU A 497 12.34 0.81 -30.23
C LEU A 497 11.44 2.02 -30.50
N LYS A 498 11.91 3.26 -30.27
CA LYS A 498 11.16 4.49 -30.61
C LYS A 498 10.93 4.69 -32.11
N SER A 499 11.75 4.06 -32.96
CA SER A 499 11.75 4.27 -34.41
C SER A 499 11.70 2.98 -35.24
N THR A 500 11.75 1.81 -34.59
CA THR A 500 11.71 0.51 -35.26
C THR A 500 10.42 0.31 -36.06
N THR A 501 10.56 -0.28 -37.24
CA THR A 501 9.43 -0.78 -38.05
C THR A 501 9.32 -2.31 -37.97
N ASP A 502 10.17 -2.96 -37.17
CA ASP A 502 10.27 -4.41 -37.08
C ASP A 502 9.66 -4.92 -35.78
N VAL A 503 8.56 -5.67 -35.91
CA VAL A 503 7.88 -6.32 -34.78
C VAL A 503 8.80 -7.35 -34.11
N GLU A 504 9.65 -8.04 -34.87
CA GLU A 504 10.57 -9.04 -34.31
C GLU A 504 11.63 -8.41 -33.41
N GLU A 505 12.07 -7.18 -33.70
CA GLU A 505 12.99 -6.45 -32.82
C GLU A 505 12.36 -6.20 -31.44
N VAL A 506 11.10 -5.77 -31.41
CA VAL A 506 10.33 -5.59 -30.16
C VAL A 506 10.21 -6.91 -29.40
N LEU A 507 9.85 -7.99 -30.10
CA LEU A 507 9.69 -9.31 -29.48
C LEU A 507 11.00 -9.84 -28.92
N ASN A 508 12.12 -9.62 -29.59
CA ASN A 508 13.44 -10.04 -29.13
C ASN A 508 13.86 -9.32 -27.85
N VAL A 509 13.60 -8.01 -27.77
CA VAL A 509 13.85 -7.22 -26.56
C VAL A 509 12.97 -7.69 -25.40
N LEU A 510 11.66 -7.81 -25.62
CA LEU A 510 10.72 -8.17 -24.56
C LEU A 510 10.85 -9.63 -24.09
N ASN A 511 11.35 -10.53 -24.94
CA ASN A 511 11.59 -11.94 -24.61
C ASN A 511 13.01 -12.25 -24.09
N GLY A 512 13.86 -11.24 -23.91
CA GLY A 512 15.23 -11.40 -23.39
C GLY A 512 16.22 -12.02 -24.38
N LYS A 513 15.92 -11.98 -25.69
CA LYS A 513 16.81 -12.45 -26.76
C LYS A 513 17.56 -11.27 -27.37
N VAL A 514 18.51 -10.67 -26.67
CA VAL A 514 19.43 -9.72 -27.31
C VAL A 514 20.88 -10.08 -26.98
N HIS A 515 21.66 -10.22 -28.05
CA HIS A 515 23.12 -10.34 -28.08
C HIS A 515 23.78 -8.97 -28.07
#